data_AF-A0A1I9YMX2-F1
#
_entry.id   AF-A0A1I9YMX2-F1
#
_cell.length_a   1.000
_cell.length_b   1.000
_cell.length_c   1.000
_cell.angle_alpha   90.00
_cell.angle_beta   90.00
_cell.angle_gamma   90.00
#
_symmetry.space_group_name_H-M   'P 1'
#
loop_
_entity.id
_entity.type
_entity.pdbx_description
1 polymer ?
#
loop_
_entity_poly.entity_id
_entity_poly.type
_entity_poly.pdbx_seq_one_letter_code
_entity_poly.pdbx_strand_id
1 'polypeptide(L)'
;MTALLASVRSADEAFDAARAGAELIDLKEPNDGALGGLPIGAITNIARQLRARYPVKPISAAIGDVPADAFDEIAARVIDVSDAGVDYVKVGVARGPAARRCIEQLANLPATVVPVLLCDGGMDDELVSHTAALGFAGLMFDTASKDSGTLFDHVDVDTLARWLRLARQRGAMAGIAGALGWAQLPQIRALAPDVAGFRTALCADGRRSRLDPERVAQWASALHRPAAEARVDSAAPLPGSTTNATRL
;
A
#
# COMPACT_ATOMS: atom_id res chain seq x y z
N MET A 1 -8.95 11.68 1.64
CA MET A 1 -9.38 10.36 2.15
C MET A 1 -8.36 9.36 1.65
N THR A 2 -7.85 8.49 2.51
CA THR A 2 -6.85 7.47 2.14
C THR A 2 -7.57 6.20 1.71
N ALA A 3 -7.30 5.73 0.49
CA ALA A 3 -7.84 4.48 -0.02
C ALA A 3 -7.09 3.27 0.59
N LEU A 4 -7.83 2.21 0.92
CA LEU A 4 -7.28 0.95 1.38
C LEU A 4 -6.82 0.12 0.17
N LEU A 5 -5.52 -0.19 0.13
CA LEU A 5 -4.95 -1.20 -0.75
C LEU A 5 -4.78 -2.52 0.01
N ALA A 6 -5.46 -3.56 -0.46
CA ALA A 6 -5.38 -4.89 0.11
C ALA A 6 -4.51 -5.80 -0.76
N SER A 7 -3.37 -6.25 -0.23
CA SER A 7 -2.54 -7.25 -0.89
C SER A 7 -3.13 -8.66 -0.71
N VAL A 8 -3.47 -9.32 -1.81
CA VAL A 8 -4.17 -10.61 -1.87
C VAL A 8 -3.40 -11.63 -2.72
N ARG A 9 -3.60 -12.91 -2.41
CA ARG A 9 -2.88 -14.04 -3.02
C ARG A 9 -3.76 -14.92 -3.91
N SER A 10 -5.08 -14.79 -3.79
CA SER A 10 -6.04 -15.66 -4.48
C SER A 10 -7.31 -14.90 -4.88
N ALA A 11 -8.12 -15.52 -5.75
CA ALA A 11 -9.41 -14.97 -6.14
C ALA A 11 -10.33 -14.78 -4.93
N ASP A 12 -10.39 -15.77 -4.03
CA ASP A 12 -11.23 -15.70 -2.83
C ASP A 12 -10.87 -14.51 -1.94
N GLU A 13 -9.57 -14.31 -1.67
CA GLU A 13 -9.12 -13.15 -0.89
C GLU A 13 -9.42 -11.83 -1.61
N ALA A 14 -9.29 -11.80 -2.93
CA ALA A 14 -9.59 -10.62 -3.72
C ALA A 14 -11.08 -10.24 -3.65
N PHE A 15 -11.97 -11.21 -3.76
CA PHE A 15 -13.41 -11.02 -3.62
C PHE A 15 -13.78 -10.58 -2.20
N ASP A 16 -13.18 -11.21 -1.19
CA ASP A 16 -13.39 -10.87 0.21
C ASP A 16 -12.93 -9.45 0.52
N ALA A 17 -11.74 -9.06 0.07
CA ALA A 17 -11.22 -7.71 0.24
C ALA A 17 -12.10 -6.66 -0.47
N ALA A 18 -12.49 -6.92 -1.72
CA ALA A 18 -13.36 -6.02 -2.48
C ALA A 18 -14.73 -5.84 -1.82
N ARG A 19 -15.33 -6.93 -1.30
CA ARG A 19 -16.62 -6.89 -0.59
C ARG A 19 -16.52 -6.17 0.75
N ALA A 20 -15.41 -6.35 1.46
CA ALA A 20 -15.16 -5.75 2.76
C ALA A 20 -14.75 -4.27 2.69
N GLY A 21 -14.59 -3.71 1.49
CA GLY A 21 -14.43 -2.27 1.29
C GLY A 21 -13.04 -1.84 0.85
N ALA A 22 -12.13 -2.75 0.47
CA ALA A 22 -10.86 -2.34 -0.12
C ALA A 22 -11.08 -1.60 -1.46
N GLU A 23 -10.54 -0.40 -1.58
CA GLU A 23 -10.62 0.42 -2.79
C GLU A 23 -9.70 -0.09 -3.90
N LEU A 24 -8.54 -0.66 -3.57
CA LEU A 24 -7.56 -1.16 -4.54
C LEU A 24 -7.14 -2.59 -4.15
N ILE A 25 -7.21 -3.50 -5.13
CA ILE A 25 -6.82 -4.90 -4.95
C ILE A 25 -5.42 -5.11 -5.52
N ASP A 26 -4.50 -5.57 -4.69
CA ASP A 26 -3.09 -5.73 -5.07
C ASP A 26 -2.70 -7.22 -5.09
N LEU A 27 -2.39 -7.74 -6.26
CA LEU A 27 -2.04 -9.13 -6.49
C LEU A 27 -0.55 -9.34 -6.23
N LYS A 28 -0.22 -10.07 -5.16
CA LYS A 28 1.17 -10.38 -4.81
C LYS A 28 1.33 -11.69 -4.05
N GLU A 29 2.53 -12.25 -4.09
CA GLU A 29 2.94 -13.44 -3.34
C GLU A 29 3.93 -13.08 -2.23
N PRO A 30 3.46 -12.91 -0.97
CA PRO A 30 4.29 -12.63 0.18
C PRO A 30 5.45 -13.58 0.45
N ASN A 31 5.37 -14.85 -0.01
CA ASN A 31 6.42 -15.84 0.17
C ASN A 31 7.61 -15.62 -0.77
N ASP A 32 7.38 -14.93 -1.89
CA ASP A 32 8.39 -14.67 -2.92
C ASP A 32 8.97 -13.25 -2.79
N GLY A 33 8.91 -12.69 -1.56
CA GLY A 33 9.56 -11.45 -1.20
C GLY A 33 8.62 -10.27 -0.86
N ALA A 34 9.13 -9.06 -1.02
CA ALA A 34 8.44 -7.82 -0.67
C ALA A 34 7.31 -7.50 -1.67
N LEU A 35 7.68 -7.60 -2.95
CA LEU A 35 6.87 -7.41 -4.14
C LEU A 35 6.87 -8.69 -4.99
N GLY A 36 6.91 -9.86 -4.33
CA GLY A 36 6.75 -11.16 -4.98
C GLY A 36 5.52 -11.17 -5.89
N GLY A 37 5.70 -11.63 -7.13
CA GLY A 37 4.65 -11.67 -8.14
C GLY A 37 3.91 -13.01 -8.08
N LEU A 38 2.59 -12.99 -8.26
CA LEU A 38 1.86 -14.23 -8.51
C LEU A 38 2.20 -14.76 -9.92
N PRO A 39 2.03 -16.08 -10.18
CA PRO A 39 2.13 -16.61 -11.53
C PRO A 39 1.19 -15.87 -12.49
N ILE A 40 1.64 -15.56 -13.71
CA ILE A 40 0.86 -14.77 -14.69
C ILE A 40 -0.54 -15.35 -14.92
N GLY A 41 -0.67 -16.67 -15.09
CA GLY A 41 -1.98 -17.31 -15.25
C GLY A 41 -2.92 -17.11 -14.05
N ALA A 42 -2.38 -16.99 -12.84
CA ALA A 42 -3.16 -16.66 -11.64
C ALA A 42 -3.59 -15.19 -11.66
N ILE A 43 -2.70 -14.26 -12.03
CA ILE A 43 -3.03 -12.83 -12.21
C ILE A 43 -4.17 -12.68 -13.23
N THR A 44 -4.03 -13.28 -14.42
CA THR A 44 -5.06 -13.24 -15.48
C THR A 44 -6.40 -13.78 -14.98
N ASN A 45 -6.38 -14.91 -14.28
CA ASN A 45 -7.60 -15.53 -13.79
C ASN A 45 -8.28 -14.68 -12.71
N ILE A 46 -7.53 -14.14 -11.75
CA ILE A 46 -8.05 -13.28 -10.68
C ILE A 46 -8.60 -11.97 -11.28
N ALA A 47 -7.83 -11.30 -12.14
CA ALA A 47 -8.24 -10.05 -12.77
C ALA A 47 -9.54 -10.24 -13.56
N ARG A 48 -9.63 -11.26 -14.41
CA ARG A 48 -10.85 -11.58 -15.17
C ARG A 48 -12.06 -11.80 -14.27
N GLN A 49 -11.91 -12.58 -13.20
CA GLN A 49 -13.00 -12.87 -12.26
C GLN A 49 -13.44 -11.62 -11.48
N LEU A 50 -12.50 -10.82 -10.98
CA LEU A 50 -12.80 -9.57 -10.31
C LEU A 50 -13.54 -8.60 -11.24
N ARG A 51 -13.07 -8.43 -12.47
CA ARG A 51 -13.70 -7.54 -13.47
C ARG A 51 -15.13 -7.94 -13.79
N ALA A 52 -15.43 -9.23 -13.83
CA ALA A 52 -16.80 -9.71 -14.06
C ALA A 52 -17.78 -9.28 -12.96
N ARG A 53 -17.30 -9.02 -11.72
CA ARG A 53 -18.14 -8.61 -10.59
C ARG A 53 -17.99 -7.14 -10.19
N TYR A 54 -16.80 -6.59 -10.36
CA TYR A 54 -16.41 -5.23 -10.00
C TYR A 54 -15.68 -4.57 -11.18
N PRO A 55 -16.39 -4.18 -12.26
CA PRO A 55 -15.77 -3.77 -13.53
C PRO A 55 -14.76 -2.63 -13.42
N VAL A 56 -14.99 -1.70 -12.49
CA VAL A 56 -14.17 -0.48 -12.32
C VAL A 56 -13.25 -0.52 -11.09
N LYS A 57 -13.15 -1.65 -10.38
CA LYS A 57 -12.31 -1.75 -9.17
C LYS A 57 -10.83 -1.74 -9.56
N PRO A 58 -10.00 -0.80 -9.06
CA PRO A 58 -8.58 -0.80 -9.37
C PRO A 58 -7.86 -2.08 -8.96
N ILE A 59 -7.07 -2.65 -9.86
CA ILE A 59 -6.25 -3.85 -9.64
C ILE A 59 -4.80 -3.49 -9.93
N SER A 60 -3.91 -3.72 -8.97
CA SER A 60 -2.47 -3.71 -9.19
C SER A 60 -1.88 -5.09 -9.07
N ALA A 61 -0.72 -5.33 -9.69
CA ALA A 61 0.06 -6.54 -9.47
C ALA A 61 1.56 -6.23 -9.48
N ALA A 62 2.32 -6.92 -8.65
CA ALA A 62 3.77 -6.82 -8.63
C ALA A 62 4.42 -7.78 -9.63
N ILE A 63 5.52 -7.35 -10.24
CA ILE A 63 6.26 -8.19 -11.20
C ILE A 63 7.10 -9.29 -10.52
N GLY A 64 7.32 -9.20 -9.22
CA GLY A 64 8.36 -9.95 -8.49
C GLY A 64 9.47 -9.04 -7.99
N ASP A 65 10.24 -9.53 -7.02
CA ASP A 65 11.49 -8.89 -6.61
C ASP A 65 12.57 -9.20 -7.67
N VAL A 66 13.02 -8.16 -8.39
CA VAL A 66 14.01 -8.24 -9.48
C VAL A 66 15.10 -7.20 -9.25
N PRO A 67 16.39 -7.52 -9.44
CA PRO A 67 17.47 -6.54 -9.34
C PRO A 67 17.26 -5.35 -10.29
N ALA A 68 17.55 -4.14 -9.83
CA ALA A 68 17.29 -2.91 -10.59
C ALA A 68 18.12 -2.77 -11.89
N ASP A 69 19.17 -3.57 -12.06
CA ASP A 69 20.00 -3.63 -13.27
C ASP A 69 19.58 -4.72 -14.28
N ALA A 70 18.61 -5.58 -13.94
CA ALA A 70 18.06 -6.59 -14.83
C ALA A 70 16.98 -5.99 -15.77
N PHE A 71 17.36 -4.98 -16.55
CA PHE A 71 16.43 -4.15 -17.33
C PHE A 71 15.54 -4.95 -18.28
N ASP A 72 16.09 -5.91 -19.01
CA ASP A 72 15.33 -6.72 -19.97
C ASP A 72 14.32 -7.64 -19.27
N GLU A 73 14.70 -8.21 -18.11
CA GLU A 73 13.79 -9.03 -17.30
C GLU A 73 12.65 -8.18 -16.73
N ILE A 74 12.97 -7.00 -16.19
CA ILE A 74 11.97 -6.06 -15.68
C ILE A 74 10.99 -5.69 -16.79
N ALA A 75 11.48 -5.31 -17.97
CA ALA A 75 10.64 -4.93 -19.11
C ALA A 75 9.71 -6.07 -19.53
N ALA A 76 10.24 -7.29 -19.69
CA ALA A 76 9.46 -8.47 -20.05
C ALA A 76 8.35 -8.75 -19.02
N ARG A 77 8.68 -8.75 -17.73
CA ARG A 77 7.72 -9.04 -16.66
C ARG A 77 6.69 -7.93 -16.49
N VAL A 78 7.05 -6.67 -16.74
CA VAL A 78 6.09 -5.55 -16.75
C VAL A 78 5.04 -5.74 -17.85
N ILE A 79 5.48 -6.13 -19.06
CA ILE A 79 4.58 -6.38 -20.19
C ILE A 79 3.65 -7.56 -19.86
N ASP A 80 4.21 -8.69 -19.40
CA ASP A 80 3.42 -9.90 -19.06
C ASP A 80 2.36 -9.60 -17.99
N VAL A 81 2.72 -8.84 -16.95
CA VAL A 81 1.78 -8.47 -15.88
C VAL A 81 0.73 -7.48 -16.37
N SER A 82 1.11 -6.51 -17.21
CA SER A 82 0.18 -5.56 -17.84
C SER A 82 -0.87 -6.29 -18.69
N ASP A 83 -0.41 -7.20 -19.55
CA ASP A 83 -1.27 -7.99 -20.46
C ASP A 83 -2.19 -8.96 -19.72
N ALA A 84 -1.89 -9.27 -18.45
CA ALA A 84 -2.76 -10.06 -17.58
C ALA A 84 -4.04 -9.30 -17.13
N GLY A 85 -4.19 -8.02 -17.47
CA GLY A 85 -5.43 -7.25 -17.30
C GLY A 85 -5.53 -6.47 -15.99
N VAL A 86 -4.39 -6.05 -15.44
CA VAL A 86 -4.33 -5.15 -14.27
C VAL A 86 -4.24 -3.69 -14.70
N ASP A 87 -4.63 -2.75 -13.84
CA ASP A 87 -4.53 -1.31 -14.14
C ASP A 87 -3.16 -0.74 -13.82
N TYR A 88 -2.47 -1.32 -12.82
CA TYR A 88 -1.18 -0.83 -12.35
C TYR A 88 -0.17 -1.98 -12.20
N VAL A 89 1.01 -1.80 -12.78
CA VAL A 89 2.12 -2.74 -12.63
C VAL A 89 3.11 -2.18 -11.61
N LYS A 90 3.33 -2.90 -10.50
CA LYS A 90 4.25 -2.46 -9.45
C LYS A 90 5.65 -3.05 -9.65
N VAL A 91 6.65 -2.18 -9.56
CA VAL A 91 8.06 -2.55 -9.66
C VAL A 91 8.83 -1.99 -8.47
N GLY A 92 9.53 -2.86 -7.75
CA GLY A 92 10.37 -2.48 -6.63
C GLY A 92 11.67 -1.85 -7.11
N VAL A 93 12.04 -0.70 -6.53
CA VAL A 93 13.32 -0.05 -6.77
C VAL A 93 13.96 0.29 -5.44
N ALA A 94 15.04 -0.42 -5.11
CA ALA A 94 15.90 -0.08 -3.99
C ALA A 94 16.91 0.99 -4.40
N ARG A 95 17.39 1.76 -3.42
CA ARG A 95 18.51 2.69 -3.61
C ARG A 95 19.75 1.92 -4.10
N GLY A 96 20.42 2.46 -5.11
CA GLY A 96 21.64 1.86 -5.65
C GLY A 96 22.05 2.46 -7.00
N PRO A 97 23.22 2.06 -7.53
CA PRO A 97 23.79 2.65 -8.75
C PRO A 97 22.89 2.50 -9.98
N ALA A 98 22.09 1.44 -10.05
CA ALA A 98 21.16 1.20 -11.16
C ALA A 98 19.78 1.86 -10.99
N ALA A 99 19.46 2.38 -9.80
CA ALA A 99 18.09 2.81 -9.46
C ALA A 99 17.57 3.90 -10.39
N ARG A 100 18.36 4.95 -10.65
CA ARG A 100 17.98 6.06 -11.54
C ARG A 100 17.68 5.55 -12.95
N ARG A 101 18.58 4.75 -13.52
CA ARG A 101 18.41 4.18 -14.86
C ARG A 101 17.21 3.23 -14.93
N CYS A 102 16.99 2.42 -13.89
CA CYS A 102 15.82 1.56 -13.79
C CYS A 102 14.52 2.38 -13.91
N ILE A 103 14.40 3.45 -13.12
CA ILE A 103 13.22 4.31 -13.12
C ILE A 103 13.03 5.01 -14.48
N GLU A 104 14.11 5.49 -15.10
CA GLU A 104 14.04 6.05 -16.47
C GLU A 104 13.54 5.01 -17.49
N GLN A 105 13.97 3.75 -17.39
CA GLN A 105 13.45 2.68 -18.24
C GLN A 105 11.96 2.41 -17.99
N LEU A 106 11.55 2.32 -16.72
CA LEU A 106 10.15 2.09 -16.35
C LEU A 106 9.21 3.14 -16.92
N ALA A 107 9.62 4.41 -16.96
CA ALA A 107 8.83 5.51 -17.50
C ALA A 107 8.56 5.39 -19.02
N ASN A 108 9.35 4.58 -19.73
CA ASN A 108 9.24 4.39 -21.18
C ASN A 108 8.53 3.08 -21.58
N LEU A 109 8.07 2.28 -20.61
CA LEU A 109 7.37 1.03 -20.88
C LEU A 109 5.91 1.26 -21.27
N PRO A 110 5.32 0.42 -22.14
CA PRO A 110 3.93 0.55 -22.59
C PRO A 110 2.92 0.03 -21.54
N ALA A 111 3.14 0.33 -20.26
CA ALA A 111 2.30 -0.09 -19.15
C ALA A 111 2.15 1.04 -18.13
N THR A 112 1.08 1.03 -17.35
CA THR A 112 0.91 1.99 -16.25
C THR A 112 1.71 1.51 -15.04
N VAL A 113 3.00 1.82 -15.04
CA VAL A 113 3.92 1.41 -13.96
C VAL A 113 3.74 2.31 -12.73
N VAL A 114 3.76 1.69 -11.55
CA VAL A 114 3.89 2.35 -10.25
C VAL A 114 5.22 1.92 -9.63
N PRO A 115 6.25 2.79 -9.66
CA PRO A 115 7.49 2.53 -8.93
C PRO A 115 7.21 2.46 -7.43
N VAL A 116 7.75 1.41 -6.80
CA VAL A 116 7.71 1.21 -5.36
C VAL A 116 9.13 1.39 -4.82
N LEU A 117 9.39 2.53 -4.19
CA LEU A 117 10.68 2.85 -3.61
C LEU A 117 10.83 2.11 -2.27
N LEU A 118 11.83 1.24 -2.19
CA LEU A 118 12.10 0.39 -1.02
C LEU A 118 13.04 1.14 -0.06
N CYS A 119 12.52 1.55 1.10
CA CYS A 119 13.15 2.56 1.95
C CYS A 119 14.04 2.01 3.08
N ASP A 120 14.02 0.70 3.34
CA ASP A 120 14.75 0.07 4.46
C ASP A 120 16.27 0.03 4.28
N GLY A 121 16.76 0.24 3.05
CA GLY A 121 18.18 0.52 2.75
C GLY A 121 18.52 2.01 2.70
N GLY A 122 17.61 2.89 3.13
CA GLY A 122 17.65 4.33 2.90
C GLY A 122 17.13 4.71 1.50
N MET A 123 16.79 5.98 1.33
CA MET A 123 16.28 6.53 0.08
C MET A 123 16.70 8.00 -0.07
N ASP A 124 17.09 8.40 -1.28
CA ASP A 124 17.64 9.72 -1.55
C ASP A 124 16.57 10.68 -2.10
N ASP A 125 16.50 11.90 -1.56
CA ASP A 125 15.59 12.96 -2.01
C ASP A 125 15.68 13.22 -3.54
N GLU A 126 16.88 13.12 -4.10
CA GLU A 126 17.12 13.30 -5.53
C GLU A 126 16.41 12.21 -6.36
N LEU A 127 16.51 10.94 -5.95
CA LEU A 127 15.88 9.83 -6.66
C LEU A 127 14.36 9.94 -6.59
N VAL A 128 13.81 10.29 -5.42
CA VAL A 128 12.37 10.52 -5.25
C VAL A 128 11.90 11.67 -6.15
N SER A 129 12.63 12.78 -6.16
CA SER A 129 12.31 13.95 -6.97
C SER A 129 12.36 13.67 -8.46
N HIS A 130 13.38 12.91 -8.90
CA HIS A 130 13.52 12.47 -10.27
C HIS A 130 12.38 11.54 -10.67
N THR A 131 12.03 10.57 -9.83
CA THR A 131 10.91 9.64 -10.07
C THR A 131 9.60 10.38 -10.23
N ALA A 132 9.30 11.33 -9.33
CA ALA A 132 8.09 12.13 -9.39
C ALA A 132 8.01 13.00 -10.67
N ALA A 133 9.16 13.40 -11.24
CA ALA A 133 9.20 14.21 -12.45
C ALA A 133 8.92 13.43 -13.75
N LEU A 134 8.95 12.09 -13.71
CA LEU A 134 8.81 11.23 -14.89
C LEU A 134 7.34 10.89 -15.24
N GLY A 135 6.36 11.42 -14.51
CA GLY A 135 4.95 11.36 -14.90
C GLY A 135 4.25 10.02 -14.68
N PHE A 136 4.74 9.18 -13.75
CA PHE A 136 4.05 7.95 -13.35
C PHE A 136 2.66 8.25 -12.79
N ALA A 137 1.70 7.34 -13.01
CA ALA A 137 0.35 7.44 -12.45
C ALA A 137 0.34 7.32 -10.91
N GLY A 138 1.35 6.67 -10.33
CA GLY A 138 1.53 6.59 -8.89
C GLY A 138 3.00 6.38 -8.49
N LEU A 139 3.30 6.76 -7.26
CA LEU A 139 4.59 6.53 -6.60
C LEU A 139 4.31 5.99 -5.19
N MET A 140 4.95 4.87 -4.84
CA MET A 140 4.72 4.18 -3.57
C MET A 140 6.01 4.04 -2.77
N PHE A 141 5.91 4.13 -1.44
CA PHE A 141 7.01 3.88 -0.51
C PHE A 141 6.71 2.63 0.33
N ASP A 142 7.60 1.66 0.35
CA ASP A 142 7.44 0.38 1.06
C ASP A 142 8.79 -0.06 1.68
N THR A 143 8.81 -1.19 2.36
CA THR A 143 10.03 -1.86 2.84
C THR A 143 10.27 -3.15 2.06
N ALA A 144 11.52 -3.48 1.77
CA ALA A 144 11.90 -4.75 1.17
C ALA A 144 11.83 -5.87 2.23
N SER A 145 12.63 -5.73 3.29
CA SER A 145 12.68 -6.67 4.40
C SER A 145 11.42 -6.58 5.27
N LYS A 146 11.05 -7.73 5.85
CA LYS A 146 9.86 -7.87 6.70
C LYS A 146 10.20 -7.99 8.17
N ASP A 147 11.49 -8.10 8.47
CA ASP A 147 12.03 -8.10 9.83
C ASP A 147 12.67 -6.74 10.19
N SER A 148 12.65 -5.78 9.25
CA SER A 148 13.25 -4.46 9.44
C SER A 148 12.32 -3.43 10.09
N GLY A 149 11.12 -3.83 10.51
CA GLY A 149 10.12 -2.92 11.07
C GLY A 149 9.20 -2.29 10.01
N THR A 150 8.57 -1.19 10.38
CA THR A 150 7.60 -0.44 9.58
C THR A 150 8.29 0.63 8.73
N LEU A 151 7.61 1.15 7.72
CA LEU A 151 8.13 2.28 6.92
C LEU A 151 8.55 3.47 7.79
N PHE A 152 7.83 3.71 8.90
CA PHE A 152 8.10 4.81 9.83
C PHE A 152 9.34 4.59 10.71
N ASP A 153 9.91 3.40 10.71
CA ASP A 153 11.18 3.11 11.37
C ASP A 153 12.38 3.45 10.45
N HIS A 154 12.15 3.62 9.14
CA HIS A 154 13.18 3.90 8.13
C HIS A 154 13.15 5.32 7.59
N VAL A 155 11.98 5.96 7.61
CA VAL A 155 11.78 7.31 7.09
C VAL A 155 10.97 8.11 8.10
N ASP A 156 11.51 9.26 8.50
CA ASP A 156 10.79 10.17 9.40
C ASP A 156 9.56 10.77 8.71
N VAL A 157 8.58 11.17 9.53
CA VAL A 157 7.28 11.65 9.06
C VAL A 157 7.40 12.90 8.19
N ASP A 158 8.32 13.83 8.48
CA ASP A 158 8.46 15.08 7.74
C ASP A 158 9.06 14.86 6.34
N THR A 159 10.06 13.97 6.25
CA THR A 159 10.62 13.51 4.97
C THR A 159 9.57 12.79 4.13
N LEU A 160 8.84 11.84 4.72
CA LEU A 160 7.79 11.12 3.99
C LEU A 160 6.65 12.08 3.55
N ALA A 161 6.27 13.06 4.39
CA ALA A 161 5.31 14.10 4.01
C ALA A 161 5.78 14.97 2.84
N ARG A 162 7.08 15.30 2.78
CA ARG A 162 7.68 16.02 1.65
C ARG A 162 7.58 15.20 0.37
N TRP A 163 7.93 13.92 0.42
CA TRP A 163 7.88 13.03 -0.74
C TRP A 163 6.46 12.79 -1.25
N LEU A 164 5.50 12.53 -0.35
CA LEU A 164 4.09 12.36 -0.74
C LEU A 164 3.52 13.63 -1.38
N ARG A 165 3.84 14.82 -0.86
CA ARG A 165 3.45 16.10 -1.48
C ARG A 165 4.08 16.28 -2.85
N LEU A 166 5.35 15.93 -3.02
CA LEU A 166 6.05 16.06 -4.29
C LEU A 166 5.41 15.18 -5.37
N ALA A 167 5.10 13.92 -5.07
CA ALA A 167 4.40 13.03 -5.99
C ALA A 167 3.06 13.63 -6.45
N ARG A 168 2.25 14.14 -5.51
CA ARG A 168 0.95 14.77 -5.82
C ARG A 168 1.05 16.03 -6.65
N GLN A 169 2.03 16.88 -6.36
CA GLN A 169 2.26 18.10 -7.15
C GLN A 169 2.61 17.79 -8.61
N ARG A 170 3.10 16.57 -8.88
CA ARG A 170 3.37 16.06 -10.22
C ARG A 170 2.21 15.25 -10.82
N GLY A 171 1.08 15.19 -10.13
CA GLY A 171 -0.14 14.51 -10.60
C GLY A 171 -0.17 13.00 -10.30
N ALA A 172 0.84 12.46 -9.62
CA ALA A 172 0.88 11.04 -9.25
C ALA A 172 0.09 10.76 -7.97
N MET A 173 -0.57 9.61 -7.93
CA MET A 173 -1.10 9.04 -6.68
C MET A 173 0.06 8.69 -5.74
N ALA A 174 0.02 9.18 -4.50
CA ALA A 174 1.08 8.97 -3.51
C ALA A 174 0.68 7.88 -2.49
N GLY A 175 1.41 6.76 -2.47
CA GLY A 175 1.09 5.59 -1.65
C GLY A 175 2.15 5.24 -0.62
N ILE A 176 1.74 4.60 0.48
CA ILE A 176 2.64 4.01 1.48
C ILE A 176 2.25 2.57 1.81
N ALA A 177 3.24 1.73 2.12
CA ALA A 177 3.09 0.42 2.76
C ALA A 177 4.26 0.19 3.73
N GLY A 178 4.71 -1.04 3.93
CA GLY A 178 5.82 -1.36 4.84
C GLY A 178 5.35 -1.67 6.26
N ALA A 179 4.93 -2.92 6.47
CA ALA A 179 4.53 -3.50 7.76
C ALA A 179 3.57 -2.62 8.60
N LEU A 180 2.68 -1.87 7.94
CA LEU A 180 1.72 -0.99 8.59
C LEU A 180 0.74 -1.77 9.47
N GLY A 181 0.44 -1.23 10.66
CA GLY A 181 -0.53 -1.76 11.61
C GLY A 181 -1.22 -0.66 12.41
N TRP A 182 -2.05 -1.05 13.39
CA TRP A 182 -2.89 -0.11 14.16
C TRP A 182 -2.09 0.98 14.86
N ALA A 183 -0.86 0.66 15.30
CA ALA A 183 0.05 1.62 15.92
C ALA A 183 0.47 2.76 14.97
N GLN A 184 0.46 2.51 13.65
CA GLN A 184 0.81 3.48 12.61
C GLN A 184 -0.40 4.27 12.10
N LEU A 185 -1.63 3.94 12.50
CA LEU A 185 -2.84 4.65 12.05
C LEU A 185 -2.78 6.16 12.29
N PRO A 186 -2.28 6.69 13.44
CA PRO A 186 -2.12 8.13 13.63
C PRO A 186 -1.19 8.76 12.60
N GLN A 187 -0.02 8.16 12.31
CA GLN A 187 0.89 8.66 11.29
C GLN A 187 0.28 8.59 9.88
N ILE A 188 -0.40 7.49 9.53
CA ILE A 188 -1.08 7.34 8.24
C ILE A 188 -2.12 8.46 8.06
N ARG A 189 -2.94 8.73 9.08
CA ARG A 189 -3.92 9.82 9.05
C ARG A 189 -3.29 11.20 8.96
N ALA A 190 -2.17 11.43 9.66
CA ALA A 190 -1.46 12.71 9.63
C ALA A 190 -0.85 12.99 8.24
N LEU A 191 -0.27 11.98 7.60
CA LEU A 191 0.27 12.08 6.24
C LEU A 191 -0.81 12.11 5.15
N ALA A 192 -1.96 11.53 5.46
CA ALA A 192 -3.12 11.38 4.58
C ALA A 192 -2.71 10.92 3.16
N PRO A 193 -1.96 9.81 2.98
CA PRO A 193 -1.55 9.31 1.66
C PRO A 193 -2.79 9.02 0.80
N ASP A 194 -2.65 8.99 -0.52
CA ASP A 194 -3.78 8.68 -1.41
C ASP A 194 -4.15 7.21 -1.28
N VAL A 195 -3.14 6.35 -1.06
CA VAL A 195 -3.29 4.91 -0.83
C VAL A 195 -2.43 4.45 0.35
N ALA A 196 -2.97 3.59 1.21
CA ALA A 196 -2.20 2.85 2.21
C ALA A 196 -2.36 1.34 1.97
N GLY A 197 -1.23 0.64 1.83
CA GLY A 197 -1.16 -0.78 1.48
C GLY A 197 -0.94 -1.70 2.67
N PHE A 198 -1.74 -2.76 2.75
CA PHE A 198 -1.70 -3.71 3.87
C PHE A 198 -1.73 -5.16 3.39
N ARG A 199 -0.97 -6.01 4.09
CA ARG A 199 -1.12 -7.47 4.06
C ARG A 199 -1.30 -8.01 5.47
N THR A 200 -0.26 -7.89 6.29
CA THR A 200 -0.20 -8.49 7.64
C THR A 200 -1.39 -8.06 8.50
N ALA A 201 -1.71 -6.76 8.51
CA ALA A 201 -2.81 -6.22 9.30
C ALA A 201 -4.21 -6.67 8.84
N LEU A 202 -4.33 -7.23 7.64
CA LEU A 202 -5.58 -7.76 7.08
C LEU A 202 -5.72 -9.28 7.28
N CYS A 203 -4.70 -9.96 7.81
CA CYS A 203 -4.71 -11.41 7.98
C CYS A 203 -4.84 -11.77 9.46
N ALA A 204 -5.48 -12.90 9.79
CA ALA A 204 -5.68 -13.33 11.17
C ALA A 204 -4.37 -13.74 11.84
N ASP A 205 -3.59 -14.59 11.17
CA ASP A 205 -2.38 -15.26 11.69
C ASP A 205 -1.14 -14.87 10.89
N GLY A 206 -0.92 -13.55 10.75
CA GLY A 206 0.22 -12.99 10.04
C GLY A 206 0.11 -13.08 8.51
N ARG A 207 1.10 -12.50 7.80
CA ARG A 207 0.99 -12.15 6.37
C ARG A 207 0.78 -13.33 5.40
N ARG A 208 1.14 -14.54 5.82
CA ARG A 208 1.03 -15.77 4.99
C ARG A 208 -0.33 -16.45 5.14
N SER A 209 -1.02 -16.19 6.25
CA SER A 209 -2.36 -16.71 6.48
C SER A 209 -3.36 -16.05 5.52
N ARG A 210 -4.56 -16.63 5.47
CA ARG A 210 -5.65 -16.10 4.65
C ARG A 210 -6.05 -14.71 5.16
N LEU A 211 -6.38 -13.83 4.22
CA LEU A 211 -7.02 -12.56 4.54
C LEU A 211 -8.33 -12.77 5.30
N ASP A 212 -8.56 -11.92 6.29
CA ASP A 212 -9.76 -11.85 7.12
C ASP A 212 -10.62 -10.65 6.66
N PRO A 213 -11.81 -10.90 6.09
CA PRO A 213 -12.70 -9.83 5.61
C PRO A 213 -13.10 -8.84 6.70
N GLU A 214 -13.21 -9.28 7.96
CA GLU A 214 -13.60 -8.39 9.05
C GLU A 214 -12.49 -7.36 9.33
N ARG A 215 -11.22 -7.80 9.32
CA ARG A 215 -10.07 -6.89 9.46
C ARG A 215 -9.98 -5.90 8.32
N VAL A 216 -10.32 -6.31 7.08
CA VAL A 216 -10.40 -5.38 5.94
C VAL A 216 -11.45 -4.31 6.20
N ALA A 217 -12.66 -4.69 6.63
CA ALA A 217 -13.73 -3.75 6.92
C ALA A 217 -13.38 -2.79 8.06
N GLN A 218 -12.70 -3.29 9.10
CA GLN A 218 -12.20 -2.46 10.21
C GLN A 218 -11.19 -1.41 9.71
N TRP A 219 -10.23 -1.82 8.87
CA TRP A 219 -9.24 -0.90 8.29
C TRP A 219 -9.87 0.13 7.35
N ALA A 220 -10.77 -0.30 6.46
CA ALA A 220 -11.50 0.60 5.59
C ALA A 220 -12.26 1.66 6.40
N SER A 221 -13.02 1.24 7.43
CA SER A 221 -13.72 2.18 8.31
C SER A 221 -12.75 3.13 9.04
N ALA A 222 -11.63 2.62 9.54
CA ALA A 222 -10.65 3.43 10.25
C ALA A 222 -9.96 4.46 9.35
N LEU A 223 -9.67 4.15 8.09
CA LEU A 223 -9.08 5.10 7.14
C LEU A 223 -10.07 6.18 6.68
N HIS A 224 -11.38 5.89 6.74
CA HIS A 224 -12.43 6.81 6.29
C HIS A 224 -12.94 7.74 7.39
N ARG A 225 -12.79 7.37 8.67
CA ARG A 225 -13.21 8.23 9.79
C ARG A 225 -12.37 9.51 9.86
N PRO A 226 -12.99 10.70 9.96
CA PRO A 226 -12.27 11.94 10.17
C PRO A 226 -11.53 11.92 11.51
N ALA A 227 -10.36 12.56 11.58
CA ALA A 227 -9.50 12.57 12.76
C ALA A 227 -10.16 13.21 14.01
N ALA A 228 -11.25 13.98 13.84
CA ALA A 228 -11.94 14.70 14.90
C ALA A 228 -12.81 13.82 15.83
N GLU A 229 -13.21 12.62 15.41
CA GLU A 229 -14.15 11.79 16.19
C GLU A 229 -13.47 10.86 17.21
N ALA A 230 -12.13 10.76 17.20
CA ALA A 230 -11.40 9.89 18.13
C ALA A 230 -11.22 10.47 19.56
N ARG A 231 -11.75 11.66 19.85
CA ARG A 231 -11.57 12.36 21.14
C ARG A 231 -12.78 12.29 22.08
N VAL A 232 -13.89 11.67 21.71
CA VAL A 232 -15.14 11.73 22.52
C VAL A 232 -15.41 10.48 23.37
N ASP A 233 -14.76 9.34 23.12
CA ASP A 233 -15.08 8.08 23.83
C ASP A 233 -14.24 7.81 25.10
N SER A 234 -13.50 8.78 25.64
CA SER A 234 -12.70 8.58 26.88
C SER A 234 -13.11 9.45 28.08
N ALA A 235 -14.37 9.88 28.16
CA ALA A 235 -14.89 10.52 29.37
C ALA A 235 -15.93 9.60 30.05
N ALA A 236 -15.46 8.68 30.87
CA ALA A 236 -16.31 7.99 31.84
C ALA A 236 -16.85 9.02 32.87
N PRO A 237 -18.12 8.95 33.29
CA PRO A 237 -18.64 9.84 34.33
C PRO A 237 -18.04 9.48 35.69
N LEU A 238 -17.56 10.48 36.42
CA LEU A 238 -17.17 10.35 37.83
C LEU A 238 -18.39 9.92 38.69
N PRO A 239 -18.27 8.95 39.61
CA PRO A 239 -19.36 8.59 40.49
C PRO A 239 -19.62 9.71 41.51
N GLY A 240 -20.89 10.05 41.67
CA GLY A 240 -21.37 11.16 42.48
C GLY A 240 -21.04 11.04 43.97
N SER A 241 -20.67 12.16 44.57
CA SER A 241 -20.58 12.33 46.02
C SER A 241 -21.99 12.47 46.61
N THR A 242 -22.46 11.45 47.30
CA THR A 242 -23.63 11.53 48.19
C THR A 242 -23.30 12.41 49.38
N THR A 243 -23.88 13.61 49.44
CA THR A 243 -23.95 14.39 50.69
C THR A 243 -25.31 14.13 51.33
N ASN A 244 -25.27 13.40 52.44
CA ASN A 244 -26.40 13.21 53.35
C ASN A 244 -26.66 14.53 54.11
N ALA A 245 -27.86 15.09 53.98
CA ALA A 245 -28.35 16.13 54.87
C ALA A 245 -29.81 15.83 55.24
N THR A 246 -29.97 15.12 56.35
CA THR A 246 -31.25 14.88 57.02
C THR A 246 -31.69 16.15 57.74
N ARG A 247 -32.89 16.67 57.44
CA ARG A 247 -33.75 17.37 58.40
C ARG A 247 -35.23 17.14 58.10
N LEU A 248 -35.93 16.77 59.18
CA LEU A 248 -37.35 16.53 59.41
C LEU A 248 -37.88 15.15 58.99
#